data_AF-A0A956Z0V6-F1
#
_entry.id   AF-A0A956Z0V6-F1
#
_cell.length_a   1.000
_cell.length_b   1.000
_cell.length_c   1.000
_cell.angle_alpha   90.00
_cell.angle_beta   90.00
_cell.angle_gamma   90.00
#
_symmetry.space_group_name_H-M   'P 1'
#
loop_
_entity.id
_entity.type
_entity.pdbx_description
1 polymer ?
#
loop_
_entity_poly.entity_id
_entity_poly.type
_entity_poly.pdbx_seq_one_letter_code
_entity_poly.pdbx_strand_id
1 'polypeptide(L)'
;NSGGTLSPNVNQGCVNIQTDNPTETASWSPGGVPTGSYEILVYYQQACGGDAPITFTVQPTLDGEALPPINGSLTPEQVYTTRVVINA
;
A
#
# COMPACT_ATOMS: atom_id res chain seq x y z
N ASN A 1 17.11 -7.42 2.11
CA ASN A 1 16.46 -6.31 1.39
C ASN A 1 15.97 -6.89 0.07
N SER A 2 14.66 -6.99 -0.15
CA SER A 2 14.04 -7.68 -1.30
C SER A 2 14.07 -6.88 -2.61
N GLY A 3 14.84 -5.79 -2.68
CA GLY A 3 15.03 -4.98 -3.89
C GLY A 3 13.91 -3.97 -4.18
N GLY A 4 12.91 -3.87 -3.31
CA GLY A 4 11.80 -2.93 -3.46
C GLY A 4 12.11 -1.54 -2.94
N THR A 5 11.42 -0.54 -3.48
CA THR A 5 11.39 0.84 -2.98
C THR A 5 9.95 1.26 -2.70
N LEU A 6 9.78 2.19 -1.78
CA LEU A 6 8.49 2.85 -1.50
C LEU A 6 8.62 4.32 -1.86
N SER A 7 7.61 4.89 -2.49
CA SER A 7 7.52 6.35 -2.68
C SER A 7 7.52 7.06 -1.31
N PRO A 8 7.81 8.38 -1.27
CA PRO A 8 7.58 9.16 -0.06
C PRO A 8 6.15 9.00 0.44
N ASN A 9 5.98 8.99 1.77
CA ASN A 9 4.65 8.98 2.37
C ASN A 9 3.99 10.34 2.15
N VAL A 10 2.83 10.33 1.49
CA VAL A 10 2.21 11.56 0.96
C VAL A 10 1.78 12.51 2.08
N ASN A 11 1.33 11.97 3.20
CA ASN A 11 0.80 12.73 4.33
C ASN A 11 1.70 12.62 5.58
N GLN A 12 3.00 12.40 5.36
CA GLN A 12 3.94 12.17 6.46
C GLN A 12 3.95 13.35 7.43
N GLY A 13 3.78 13.05 8.71
CA GLY A 13 3.84 14.06 9.76
C GLY A 13 2.74 15.12 9.70
N CYS A 14 1.74 14.96 8.83
CA CYS A 14 0.62 15.89 8.66
C CYS A 14 1.04 17.35 8.35
N VAL A 15 2.18 17.52 7.66
CA VAL A 15 2.72 18.86 7.34
C VAL A 15 2.08 19.44 6.08
N ASN A 16 1.95 18.62 5.02
CA ASN A 16 1.36 19.02 3.73
C ASN A 16 0.28 18.00 3.35
N ILE A 17 -0.93 18.18 3.89
CA ILE A 17 -2.02 17.21 3.74
C ILE A 17 -2.57 17.26 2.30
N GLN A 18 -2.45 16.15 1.58
CA GLN A 18 -3.18 15.89 0.35
C GLN A 18 -4.46 15.11 0.67
N THR A 19 -5.60 15.68 0.31
CA THR A 19 -6.93 15.10 0.49
C THR A 19 -7.50 14.52 -0.79
N ASP A 20 -7.03 14.99 -1.95
CA ASP A 20 -7.49 14.50 -3.25
C ASP A 20 -6.61 13.33 -3.71
N ASN A 21 -7.15 12.11 -3.60
CA ASN A 21 -6.54 10.86 -4.05
C ASN A 21 -5.04 10.68 -3.65
N PRO A 22 -4.68 10.78 -2.35
CA PRO A 22 -3.31 10.57 -1.91
C PRO A 22 -2.84 9.16 -2.26
N THR A 23 -1.73 9.04 -2.98
CA THR A 23 -1.25 7.77 -3.53
C THR A 23 0.22 7.53 -3.17
N GLU A 24 0.48 6.34 -2.62
CA GLU A 24 1.83 5.83 -2.39
C GLU A 24 2.06 4.57 -3.26
N THR A 25 3.30 4.38 -3.72
CA THR A 25 3.66 3.29 -4.63
C THR A 25 4.84 2.51 -4.10
N ALA A 26 4.65 1.20 -3.92
CA ALA A 26 5.72 0.24 -3.72
C ALA A 26 6.13 -0.37 -5.08
N SER A 27 7.42 -0.33 -5.39
CA SER A 27 7.94 -0.73 -6.71
C SER A 27 9.14 -1.67 -6.57
N TRP A 28 9.23 -2.63 -7.48
CA TRP A 28 10.39 -3.50 -7.65
C TRP A 28 10.85 -3.42 -9.11
N SER A 29 12.14 -3.60 -9.36
CA SER A 29 12.62 -3.78 -10.74
C SER A 29 12.02 -5.06 -11.35
N PRO A 30 11.86 -5.15 -12.69
CA PRO A 30 11.41 -6.38 -13.33
C PRO A 30 12.22 -7.60 -12.90
N GLY A 31 11.54 -8.72 -12.60
CA GLY A 31 12.15 -9.93 -12.03
C GLY A 31 12.63 -9.80 -10.57
N GLY A 32 12.40 -8.65 -9.92
CA GLY A 32 12.80 -8.38 -8.54
C GLY A 32 11.92 -9.04 -7.47
N VAL A 33 10.78 -9.63 -7.88
CA VAL A 33 9.85 -10.32 -7.00
C VAL A 33 9.71 -11.77 -7.47
N PRO A 34 10.25 -12.76 -6.74
CA PRO A 34 10.10 -14.18 -7.08
C PRO A 34 8.64 -14.64 -7.13
N THR A 35 8.37 -15.79 -7.74
CA THR A 35 7.06 -16.44 -7.58
C THR A 35 6.88 -16.90 -6.15
N GLY A 36 5.66 -16.82 -5.63
CA GLY A 36 5.38 -17.14 -4.24
C GLY A 36 4.20 -16.41 -3.63
N SER A 37 4.11 -16.51 -2.31
CA SER A 37 3.07 -15.84 -1.53
C SER A 37 3.64 -14.64 -0.80
N TYR A 38 2.96 -13.52 -0.92
CA TYR A 38 3.37 -12.25 -0.37
C TYR A 38 2.29 -11.69 0.54
N GLU A 39 2.71 -11.12 1.65
CA GLU A 39 1.84 -10.33 2.53
C GLU A 39 1.98 -8.86 2.18
N ILE A 40 0.85 -8.19 2.07
CA ILE A 40 0.76 -6.74 1.95
C ILE A 40 0.23 -6.22 3.28
N LEU A 41 0.98 -5.31 3.88
CA LEU A 41 0.68 -4.65 5.13
C LEU A 41 0.43 -3.18 4.85
N VAL A 42 -0.77 -2.69 5.14
CA VAL A 42 -1.12 -1.26 5.05
C VAL A 42 -1.21 -0.71 6.46
N TYR A 43 -0.36 0.27 6.76
CA TYR A 43 -0.25 0.90 8.06
C TYR A 43 -0.91 2.27 8.05
N TYR A 44 -1.91 2.48 8.91
CA TYR A 44 -2.40 3.83 9.17
C TYR A 44 -1.64 4.42 10.37
N GLN A 45 -0.50 5.07 10.08
CA GLN A 45 0.44 5.51 11.12
C GLN A 45 -0.17 6.51 12.11
N GLN A 46 -0.84 7.55 11.61
CA GLN A 46 -1.47 8.57 12.45
C GLN A 46 -2.55 9.30 11.67
N ALA A 47 -3.58 9.78 12.37
CA ALA A 47 -4.56 10.68 11.78
C ALA A 47 -4.01 12.11 11.65
N CYS A 48 -4.30 12.77 10.53
CA CYS A 48 -4.08 14.22 10.38
C CYS A 48 -5.29 15.05 10.81
N GLY A 49 -6.34 14.39 11.30
CA GLY A 49 -7.55 14.99 11.88
C GLY A 49 -8.66 13.95 11.99
N GLY A 50 -9.30 13.88 13.17
CA GLY A 50 -10.38 12.93 13.48
C GLY A 50 -9.91 11.48 13.60
N ASP A 51 -10.82 10.60 14.04
CA ASP A 51 -10.54 9.16 14.27
C ASP A 51 -11.44 8.24 13.42
N ALA A 52 -12.09 8.81 12.41
CA ALA A 52 -12.96 8.05 11.53
C ALA A 52 -12.15 7.02 10.71
N PRO A 53 -12.71 5.83 10.45
CA PRO A 53 -12.08 4.88 9.53
C PRO A 53 -11.87 5.49 8.15
N ILE A 54 -10.70 5.29 7.56
CA ILE A 54 -10.39 5.67 6.18
C ILE A 54 -10.41 4.42 5.31
N THR A 55 -11.02 4.52 4.14
CA THR A 55 -10.99 3.49 3.10
C THR A 55 -9.79 3.68 2.18
N PHE A 56 -9.18 2.58 1.75
CA PHE A 56 -8.11 2.60 0.76
C PHE A 56 -8.29 1.47 -0.25
N THR A 57 -7.61 1.61 -1.39
CA THR A 57 -7.49 0.58 -2.41
C THR A 57 -6.01 0.34 -2.70
N VAL A 58 -5.59 -0.93 -2.65
CA VAL A 58 -4.31 -1.37 -3.19
C VAL A 58 -4.58 -1.95 -4.57
N GLN A 59 -3.87 -1.45 -5.58
CA GLN A 59 -3.93 -1.94 -6.96
C GLN A 59 -2.59 -2.58 -7.33
N PRO A 60 -2.39 -3.88 -7.10
CA PRO A 60 -1.15 -4.54 -7.47
C PRO A 60 -1.06 -4.69 -8.99
N THR A 61 0.14 -4.51 -9.52
CA THR A 61 0.48 -4.78 -10.92
C THR A 61 1.71 -5.67 -10.95
N LEU A 62 1.64 -6.78 -11.66
CA LEU A 62 2.72 -7.77 -11.79
C LEU A 62 3.04 -7.93 -13.28
N ASP A 63 4.30 -7.68 -13.66
CA ASP A 63 4.76 -7.79 -15.06
C ASP A 63 3.88 -7.04 -16.07
N GLY A 64 3.29 -5.91 -15.65
CA GLY A 64 2.40 -5.08 -16.45
C GLY A 64 0.92 -5.46 -16.38
N GLU A 65 0.59 -6.61 -15.79
CA GLU A 65 -0.78 -7.09 -15.62
C GLU A 65 -1.36 -6.64 -14.27
N ALA A 66 -2.53 -6.00 -14.31
CA ALA A 66 -3.23 -5.58 -13.11
C ALA A 66 -3.86 -6.80 -12.40
N LEU A 67 -3.58 -6.98 -11.12
CA LEU A 67 -4.26 -7.96 -10.28
C LEU A 67 -5.58 -7.39 -9.73
N PRO A 68 -6.49 -8.23 -9.20
CA PRO A 68 -7.70 -7.74 -8.55
C PRO A 68 -7.40 -6.70 -7.46
N PRO A 69 -8.13 -5.58 -7.40
CA PRO A 69 -7.92 -4.56 -6.39
C PRO A 69 -8.28 -5.11 -5.00
N ILE A 70 -7.49 -4.71 -4.02
CA ILE A 70 -7.77 -5.01 -2.62
C ILE A 70 -8.31 -3.75 -1.97
N ASN A 71 -9.55 -3.83 -1.49
CA ASN A 71 -10.19 -2.73 -0.78
C ASN A 71 -10.15 -3.01 0.72
N GLY A 72 -9.84 -1.98 1.51
CA GLY A 72 -9.80 -2.09 2.96
C GLY A 72 -10.21 -0.80 3.64
N SER A 73 -10.40 -0.88 4.95
CA SER A 73 -10.56 0.27 5.83
C SER A 73 -9.74 0.10 7.10
N LEU A 74 -9.25 1.22 7.62
CA LEU A 74 -8.43 1.27 8.84
C LEU A 74 -8.77 2.50 9.67
N THR A 75 -8.77 2.36 10.99
CA THR A 75 -8.63 3.48 11.93
C THR A 75 -7.15 3.73 12.23
N PRO A 76 -6.79 4.87 12.86
CA PRO A 76 -5.41 5.11 13.28
C PRO A 76 -4.85 3.94 14.10
N GLU A 77 -3.54 3.68 13.94
CA GLU A 77 -2.76 2.61 14.59
C GLU A 77 -3.12 1.17 14.18
N GLN A 78 -4.14 0.97 13.33
CA GLN A 78 -4.44 -0.34 12.78
C GLN A 78 -3.52 -0.71 11.61
N VAL A 79 -3.36 -2.02 11.43
CA VAL A 79 -2.67 -2.62 10.30
C VAL A 79 -3.63 -3.52 9.55
N TYR A 80 -3.83 -3.25 8.26
CA TYR A 80 -4.53 -4.17 7.38
C TYR A 80 -3.52 -5.16 6.80
N THR A 81 -3.82 -6.44 6.91
CA THR A 81 -2.99 -7.51 6.35
C THR A 81 -3.78 -8.26 5.30
N THR A 82 -3.18 -8.47 4.14
CA THR A 82 -3.74 -9.30 3.07
C THR A 82 -2.63 -10.08 2.39
N ARG A 83 -3.03 -11.05 1.58
CA ARG A 83 -2.12 -11.93 0.86
C ARG A 83 -2.38 -11.86 -0.64
N VAL A 84 -1.30 -11.80 -1.40
CA VAL A 84 -1.31 -11.99 -2.86
C VAL A 84 -0.43 -13.17 -3.22
N VAL A 85 -0.77 -13.84 -4.32
CA VAL A 85 0.02 -14.94 -4.86
C VAL A 85 0.54 -14.52 -6.22
N ILE A 86 1.85 -14.62 -6.40
CA ILE A 86 2.57 -14.38 -7.65
C ILE A 86 2.85 -15.76 -8.25
N ASN A 87 2.20 -16.05 -9.37
CA ASN A 87 2.36 -17.29 -10.12
C ASN A 87 3.39 -17.11 -11.24
N ALA A 88 3.96 -18.22 -11.71
CA ALA A 88 4.86 -18.26 -12.88
C ALA A 88 4.07 -18.17 -14.19
#